data_AF-A0A970H9K7-F1
#
_entry.id   AF-A0A970H9K7-F1
#
_cell.length_a   1.000
_cell.length_b   1.000
_cell.length_c   1.000
_cell.angle_alpha   90.00
_cell.angle_beta   90.00
_cell.angle_gamma   90.00
#
_symmetry.space_group_name_H-M   'P 1'
#
loop_
_entity.id
_entity.type
_entity.pdbx_description
1 polymer ?
#
loop_
_entity_poly.entity_id
_entity_poly.type
_entity_poly.pdbx_seq_one_letter_code
_entity_poly.pdbx_strand_id
1 'polypeptide(L)'
;MSANRGPGHERLAALLTELGAEGAIRDELLAYLENPYSQLLDAAVTLPLAEEPQIAHWRLCVTQATREGVLPTLRRCFPQLSFPIAEGISREPTYRSATRRGEWDPEGPGGLELSAPGSLELTLDDGPAGPVPVLVVRHRPDFVALVQALTCRNEPEPVPAAMGACLVKGIADWERVRLYRQEWERRRGHPASEAEWAAEMKAALAPRKELWQDRLILLSGGPYSAVGAVETNLTESGWREASLAIRRAHESFHYLTLRLTGAIRSHLLDELLADFTGLFAAFGRYDPWLALRFLGLDRLPELRPEGRIAVYRASLGAEALTLLAELVARAARNLAGLDLSEGGADPIALPARPLIALAVLGLEGLASDDLPMTFAATLATLEARAGEPASP
;
A
#
# COMPACT_ATOMS: atom_id res chain seq x y z
N MET A 1 -9.40 29.35 -21.27
CA MET A 1 -10.65 28.55 -21.23
C MET A 1 -10.80 28.08 -19.79
N SER A 2 -11.70 28.72 -19.05
CA SER A 2 -11.86 28.49 -17.60
C SER A 2 -12.57 27.15 -17.41
N ALA A 3 -11.84 26.11 -17.02
CA ALA A 3 -12.46 24.90 -16.50
C ALA A 3 -13.28 25.31 -15.28
N ASN A 4 -14.53 24.88 -15.20
CA ASN A 4 -15.43 25.17 -14.09
C ASN A 4 -14.84 24.54 -12.82
N ARG A 5 -14.10 25.33 -12.03
CA ARG A 5 -13.41 24.86 -10.83
C ARG A 5 -14.44 24.85 -9.69
N GLY A 6 -14.73 23.66 -9.15
CA GLY A 6 -15.80 23.49 -8.15
C GLY A 6 -15.50 24.21 -6.81
N PRO A 7 -16.46 24.23 -5.87
CA PRO A 7 -16.37 24.95 -4.59
C PRO A 7 -15.14 24.61 -3.72
N GLY A 8 -14.59 23.39 -3.83
CA GLY A 8 -13.36 22.99 -3.13
C GLY A 8 -12.10 23.68 -3.67
N HIS A 9 -12.07 24.01 -4.96
CA HIS A 9 -10.93 24.68 -5.58
C HIS A 9 -10.77 26.12 -5.07
N GLU A 10 -11.88 26.83 -4.89
CA GLU A 10 -11.88 28.21 -4.39
C GLU A 10 -11.43 28.28 -2.93
N ARG A 11 -11.90 27.35 -2.09
CA ARG A 11 -11.46 27.25 -0.69
C ARG A 11 -9.98 26.91 -0.57
N LEU A 12 -9.50 25.93 -1.35
CA LEU A 12 -8.08 25.61 -1.38
C LEU A 12 -7.23 26.80 -1.83
N ALA A 13 -7.65 27.52 -2.87
CA ALA A 13 -6.94 28.71 -3.32
C ALA A 13 -6.89 29.82 -2.25
N ALA A 14 -7.97 30.00 -1.48
CA ALA A 14 -8.01 30.94 -0.37
C ALA A 14 -7.06 30.53 0.77
N LEU A 15 -7.08 29.26 1.18
CA LEU A 15 -6.18 28.72 2.20
C LEU A 15 -4.71 28.82 1.79
N LEU A 16 -4.39 28.52 0.53
CA LEU A 16 -3.04 28.70 0.00
C LEU A 16 -2.62 30.18 0.01
N THR A 17 -3.54 31.09 -0.30
CA THR A 17 -3.27 32.54 -0.25
C THR A 17 -3.05 33.02 1.20
N GLU A 18 -3.80 32.49 2.17
CA GLU A 18 -3.59 32.75 3.61
C GLU A 18 -2.19 32.30 4.06
N LEU A 19 -1.72 31.16 3.56
CA LEU A 19 -0.36 30.66 3.79
C LEU A 19 0.72 31.46 3.04
N GLY A 20 0.35 32.42 2.20
CA GLY A 20 1.29 33.27 1.44
C GLY A 20 1.65 32.73 0.05
N ALA A 21 0.93 31.74 -0.49
CA ALA A 21 1.15 31.26 -1.84
C ALA A 21 0.64 32.28 -2.89
N GLU A 22 1.55 32.76 -3.74
CA GLU A 22 1.22 33.69 -4.82
C GLU A 22 1.67 33.18 -6.19
N GLY A 23 1.04 33.71 -7.26
CA GLY A 23 1.44 33.48 -8.64
C GLY A 23 1.67 32.00 -9.00
N ALA A 24 2.85 31.71 -9.54
CA ALA A 24 3.22 30.38 -10.02
C ALA A 24 3.30 29.32 -8.90
N ILE A 25 3.66 29.71 -7.68
CA ILE A 25 3.75 28.81 -6.52
C ILE A 25 2.36 28.29 -6.15
N ARG A 26 1.35 29.17 -6.19
CA ARG A 26 -0.04 28.78 -5.94
C ARG A 26 -0.55 27.81 -7.01
N ASP A 27 -0.26 28.07 -8.28
CA ASP A 27 -0.69 27.18 -9.38
C ASP A 27 -0.02 25.81 -9.30
N GLU A 28 1.26 25.77 -8.93
CA GLU A 28 2.02 24.55 -8.67
C GLU A 28 1.42 23.74 -7.51
N LEU A 29 1.09 24.38 -6.39
CA LEU A 29 0.45 23.74 -5.24
C LEU A 29 -0.96 23.24 -5.56
N LEU A 30 -1.76 24.01 -6.29
CA LEU A 30 -3.09 23.59 -6.73
C LEU A 30 -3.04 22.33 -7.60
N ALA A 31 -2.04 22.22 -8.48
CA ALA A 31 -1.84 21.03 -9.30
C ALA A 31 -1.41 19.82 -8.47
N TYR A 32 -0.52 20.01 -7.49
CA TYR A 32 -0.11 18.93 -6.58
C TYR A 32 -1.28 18.41 -5.74
N LEU A 33 -2.11 19.32 -5.23
CA LEU A 33 -3.20 19.02 -4.30
C LEU A 33 -4.48 18.49 -4.96
N GLU A 34 -4.45 18.17 -6.25
CA GLU A 34 -5.57 17.52 -6.92
C GLU A 34 -5.95 16.22 -6.18
N ASN A 35 -7.24 16.12 -5.82
CA ASN A 35 -7.75 15.03 -5.00
C ASN A 35 -8.57 14.02 -5.82
N PRO A 36 -7.99 12.86 -6.19
CA PRO A 36 -8.68 11.82 -6.94
C PRO A 36 -9.69 11.03 -6.10
N TYR A 37 -9.72 11.22 -4.79
CA TYR A 37 -10.70 10.56 -3.91
C TYR A 37 -12.05 11.26 -3.91
N SER A 38 -12.15 12.50 -4.41
CA SER A 38 -13.41 13.26 -4.47
C SER A 38 -14.54 12.50 -5.17
N GLN A 39 -14.21 11.73 -6.21
CA GLN A 39 -15.16 10.86 -6.92
C GLN A 39 -15.77 9.75 -6.05
N LEU A 40 -15.13 9.37 -4.93
CA LEU A 40 -15.66 8.35 -4.03
C LEU A 40 -16.86 8.84 -3.22
N LEU A 41 -17.08 10.16 -3.13
CA LEU A 41 -18.23 10.73 -2.43
C LEU A 41 -19.57 10.28 -3.05
N ASP A 42 -19.58 10.15 -4.37
CA ASP A 42 -20.75 9.73 -5.15
C ASP A 42 -20.75 8.22 -5.43
N ALA A 43 -19.71 7.49 -5.02
CA ALA A 43 -19.58 6.05 -5.28
C ALA A 43 -20.31 5.23 -4.21
N ALA A 44 -21.15 4.28 -4.64
CA ALA A 44 -21.75 3.28 -3.77
C ALA A 44 -20.73 2.19 -3.41
N VAL A 45 -19.86 2.47 -2.42
CA VAL A 45 -18.83 1.54 -1.96
C VAL A 45 -19.38 0.62 -0.87
N THR A 46 -19.44 -0.69 -1.17
CA THR A 46 -19.73 -1.72 -0.17
C THR A 46 -18.44 -2.18 0.50
N LEU A 47 -18.39 -2.12 1.83
CA LEU A 47 -17.23 -2.55 2.64
C LEU A 47 -17.63 -3.71 3.57
N PRO A 48 -16.74 -4.70 3.80
CA PRO A 48 -15.43 -4.85 3.15
C PRO A 48 -15.59 -5.13 1.64
N LEU A 49 -14.59 -4.74 0.85
CA LEU A 49 -14.58 -5.03 -0.59
C LEU A 49 -14.57 -6.54 -0.82
N ALA A 50 -15.15 -6.98 -1.94
CA ALA A 50 -15.16 -8.38 -2.33
C ALA A 50 -13.73 -8.96 -2.39
N GLU A 51 -13.59 -10.24 -2.03
CA GLU A 51 -12.31 -10.94 -2.14
C GLU A 51 -11.81 -10.94 -3.59
N GLU A 52 -10.51 -10.75 -3.79
CA GLU A 52 -9.93 -10.94 -5.12
C GLU A 52 -9.82 -12.43 -5.46
N PRO A 53 -9.84 -12.81 -6.76
CA PRO A 53 -9.81 -14.22 -7.17
C PRO A 53 -8.62 -15.03 -6.64
N GLN A 54 -7.49 -14.39 -6.35
CA GLN A 54 -6.29 -15.05 -5.81
C GLN A 54 -6.40 -15.46 -4.34
N ILE A 55 -7.34 -14.90 -3.56
CA ILE A 55 -7.38 -15.08 -2.10
C ILE A 55 -7.59 -16.55 -1.70
N ALA A 56 -8.39 -17.30 -2.45
CA ALA A 56 -8.56 -18.74 -2.21
C ALA A 56 -7.24 -19.51 -2.29
N HIS A 57 -6.36 -19.15 -3.24
CA HIS A 57 -5.03 -19.76 -3.36
C HIS A 57 -4.12 -19.36 -2.21
N TRP A 58 -4.15 -18.09 -1.79
CA TRP A 58 -3.37 -17.63 -0.64
C TRP A 58 -3.74 -18.31 0.67
N ARG A 59 -5.03 -18.62 0.91
CA ARG A 59 -5.44 -19.42 2.08
C ARG A 59 -4.77 -20.80 2.10
N LEU A 60 -4.62 -21.44 0.94
CA LEU A 60 -3.89 -22.70 0.79
C LEU A 60 -2.39 -22.51 1.06
N CYS A 61 -1.79 -21.46 0.48
CA CYS A 61 -0.38 -21.14 0.68
C CYS A 61 -0.04 -20.87 2.14
N VAL A 62 -0.84 -20.08 2.86
CA VAL A 62 -0.66 -19.84 4.30
C VAL A 62 -0.70 -21.16 5.07
N THR A 63 -1.67 -22.03 4.77
CA THR A 63 -1.77 -23.35 5.41
C THR A 63 -0.55 -24.22 5.12
N GLN A 64 -0.08 -24.27 3.89
CA GLN A 64 1.10 -25.05 3.49
C GLN A 64 2.39 -24.49 4.12
N ALA A 65 2.52 -23.17 4.19
CA ALA A 65 3.67 -22.51 4.80
C ALA A 65 3.86 -22.90 6.27
N THR A 66 2.79 -23.20 7.02
CA THR A 66 2.91 -23.71 8.40
C THR A 66 3.53 -25.11 8.49
N ARG A 67 3.46 -25.90 7.42
CA ARG A 67 3.92 -27.30 7.37
C ARG A 67 5.28 -27.43 6.70
N GLU A 68 5.46 -26.72 5.59
CA GLU A 68 6.60 -26.85 4.67
C GLU A 68 7.58 -25.67 4.79
N GLY A 69 7.19 -24.60 5.47
CA GLY A 69 7.92 -23.34 5.55
C GLY A 69 7.49 -22.34 4.47
N VAL A 70 7.65 -21.04 4.78
CA VAL A 70 7.21 -19.95 3.91
C VAL A 70 7.97 -19.94 2.58
N LEU A 71 9.30 -19.94 2.61
CA LEU A 71 10.11 -19.83 1.38
C LEU A 71 9.87 -21.00 0.41
N PRO A 72 9.87 -22.29 0.83
CA PRO A 72 9.54 -23.40 -0.05
C PRO A 72 8.15 -23.29 -0.66
N THR A 73 7.15 -22.87 0.14
CA THR A 73 5.78 -22.67 -0.36
C THR A 73 5.74 -21.60 -1.45
N LEU A 74 6.34 -20.43 -1.21
CA LEU A 74 6.32 -19.34 -2.18
C LEU A 74 7.15 -19.63 -3.44
N ARG A 75 8.20 -20.46 -3.37
CA ARG A 75 9.00 -20.89 -4.54
C ARG A 75 8.18 -21.67 -5.58
N ARG A 76 7.11 -22.34 -5.15
CA ARG A 76 6.18 -23.04 -6.05
C ARG A 76 5.24 -22.09 -6.78
N CYS A 77 4.96 -20.92 -6.22
CA CYS A 77 4.13 -19.89 -6.85
C CYS A 77 4.97 -18.96 -7.74
N PHE A 78 6.11 -18.50 -7.21
CA PHE A 78 6.92 -17.43 -7.78
C PHE A 78 8.31 -17.94 -8.21
N PRO A 79 8.56 -18.10 -9.52
CA PRO A 79 9.83 -18.62 -10.02
C PRO A 79 11.04 -17.80 -9.58
N GLN A 80 10.89 -16.48 -9.38
CA GLN A 80 11.94 -15.56 -8.93
C GLN A 80 12.65 -16.04 -7.65
N LEU A 81 11.92 -16.72 -6.76
CA LEU A 81 12.47 -17.21 -5.49
C LEU A 81 13.36 -18.46 -5.68
N SER A 82 13.37 -19.04 -6.87
CA SER A 82 14.24 -20.15 -7.30
C SER A 82 15.50 -19.65 -8.01
N PHE A 83 15.78 -18.34 -8.01
CA PHE A 83 17.00 -17.74 -8.55
C PHE A 83 17.72 -16.89 -7.50
N PRO A 84 19.07 -16.82 -7.53
CA PRO A 84 19.83 -15.95 -6.63
C PRO A 84 19.63 -14.46 -6.98
N ILE A 85 20.18 -13.57 -6.15
CA ILE A 85 20.36 -12.17 -6.54
C ILE A 85 21.72 -12.03 -7.23
N ALA A 86 21.74 -11.63 -8.50
CA ALA A 86 22.98 -11.52 -9.28
C ALA A 86 22.83 -10.53 -10.44
N GLU A 87 23.92 -9.81 -10.74
CA GLU A 87 23.95 -8.85 -11.84
C GLU A 87 23.71 -9.54 -13.19
N GLY A 88 22.74 -9.05 -13.95
CA GLY A 88 22.39 -9.55 -15.27
C GLY A 88 21.51 -10.80 -15.27
N ILE A 89 21.13 -11.34 -14.12
CA ILE A 89 20.34 -12.58 -14.03
C ILE A 89 19.01 -12.48 -14.79
N SER A 90 18.40 -11.28 -14.85
CA SER A 90 17.15 -11.07 -15.57
C SER A 90 17.26 -11.26 -17.09
N ARG A 91 18.49 -11.31 -17.62
CA ARG A 91 18.79 -11.54 -19.03
C ARG A 91 19.07 -13.00 -19.35
N GLU A 92 19.30 -13.83 -18.34
CA GLU A 92 19.61 -15.24 -18.53
C GLU A 92 18.43 -15.99 -19.17
N PRO A 93 18.70 -16.91 -20.12
CA PRO A 93 17.65 -17.68 -20.77
C PRO A 93 16.80 -18.50 -19.80
N THR A 94 17.43 -19.12 -18.79
CA THR A 94 16.77 -19.92 -17.75
C THR A 94 15.82 -19.08 -16.91
N TYR A 95 16.29 -17.92 -16.42
CA TYR A 95 15.47 -16.96 -15.68
C TYR A 95 14.26 -16.47 -16.50
N ARG A 96 14.47 -16.14 -17.78
CA ARG A 96 13.39 -15.71 -18.68
C ARG A 96 12.41 -16.84 -18.98
N SER A 97 12.88 -18.08 -19.08
CA SER A 97 12.04 -19.28 -19.22
C SER A 97 11.09 -19.41 -18.04
N ALA A 98 11.67 -19.38 -16.83
CA ALA A 98 10.95 -19.51 -15.58
C ALA A 98 9.91 -18.39 -15.41
N THR A 99 10.34 -17.14 -15.49
CA THR A 99 9.48 -15.99 -15.18
C THR A 99 8.45 -15.64 -16.26
N ARG A 100 8.73 -15.95 -17.55
CA ARG A 100 7.82 -15.60 -18.67
C ARG A 100 7.03 -16.77 -19.24
N ARG A 101 7.44 -18.00 -18.97
CA ARG A 101 6.77 -19.21 -19.50
C ARG A 101 6.40 -20.23 -18.42
N GLY A 102 6.80 -20.02 -17.16
CA GLY A 102 6.50 -20.96 -16.09
C GLY A 102 7.30 -22.26 -16.18
N GLU A 103 8.49 -22.20 -16.78
CA GLU A 103 9.39 -23.36 -16.92
C GLU A 103 10.48 -23.29 -15.84
N TRP A 104 10.21 -23.83 -14.65
CA TRP A 104 11.20 -23.94 -13.57
C TRP A 104 10.95 -25.15 -12.67
N ASP A 105 11.97 -25.51 -11.93
CA ASP A 105 11.90 -26.52 -10.87
C ASP A 105 11.97 -25.81 -9.51
N PRO A 106 10.89 -25.77 -8.72
CA PRO A 106 10.89 -25.12 -7.41
C PRO A 106 11.73 -25.86 -6.35
N GLU A 107 12.05 -27.13 -6.59
CA GLU A 107 12.92 -27.96 -5.74
C GLU A 107 14.36 -28.04 -6.28
N GLY A 108 14.60 -27.41 -7.43
CA GLY A 108 15.89 -27.43 -8.10
C GLY A 108 17.02 -26.85 -7.23
N PRO A 109 18.28 -27.26 -7.48
CA PRO A 109 19.41 -26.74 -6.75
C PRO A 109 19.61 -25.25 -7.05
N GLY A 110 19.92 -24.47 -6.01
CA GLY A 110 20.09 -23.03 -6.08
C GLY A 110 18.84 -22.24 -5.69
N GLY A 111 18.91 -20.92 -5.86
CA GLY A 111 17.78 -20.02 -5.65
C GLY A 111 18.07 -18.88 -4.68
N LEU A 112 17.00 -18.24 -4.20
CA LEU A 112 17.15 -17.12 -3.28
C LEU A 112 17.66 -17.63 -1.94
N GLU A 113 18.88 -17.25 -1.57
CA GLU A 113 19.50 -17.59 -0.29
C GLU A 113 19.13 -16.54 0.76
N LEU A 114 18.42 -16.97 1.80
CA LEU A 114 18.05 -16.15 2.94
C LEU A 114 18.88 -16.56 4.15
N SER A 115 19.32 -15.58 4.95
CA SER A 115 20.13 -15.84 6.15
C SER A 115 19.29 -16.35 7.31
N ALA A 116 18.01 -15.96 7.40
CA ALA A 116 17.09 -16.33 8.45
C ALA A 116 15.69 -16.70 7.89
N PRO A 117 15.59 -17.72 7.02
CA PRO A 117 14.33 -18.11 6.38
C PRO A 117 13.25 -18.57 7.38
N GLY A 118 13.65 -19.06 8.56
CA GLY A 118 12.72 -19.42 9.64
C GLY A 118 12.09 -18.22 10.36
N SER A 119 12.53 -17.00 10.07
CA SER A 119 11.95 -15.75 10.61
C SER A 119 10.84 -15.16 9.73
N LEU A 120 10.54 -15.81 8.61
CA LEU A 120 9.46 -15.40 7.71
C LEU A 120 8.11 -15.79 8.32
N GLU A 121 7.18 -14.84 8.34
CA GLU A 121 5.80 -15.07 8.75
C GLU A 121 4.89 -14.70 7.57
N LEU A 122 4.10 -15.67 7.09
CA LEU A 122 3.11 -15.46 6.04
C LEU A 122 1.71 -15.53 6.65
N THR A 123 0.99 -14.41 6.62
CA THR A 123 -0.39 -14.32 7.07
C THR A 123 -1.31 -13.88 5.94
N LEU A 124 -2.62 -14.09 6.14
CA LEU A 124 -3.65 -13.46 5.34
C LEU A 124 -4.41 -12.51 6.27
N ASP A 125 -4.26 -11.22 6.04
CA ASP A 125 -4.87 -10.20 6.86
C ASP A 125 -6.21 -9.81 6.27
N ASP A 126 -7.27 -9.90 7.08
CA ASP A 126 -8.57 -9.37 6.72
C ASP A 126 -8.61 -7.86 6.93
N GLY A 127 -9.39 -7.16 6.10
CA GLY A 127 -9.49 -5.72 6.18
C GLY A 127 -10.60 -5.17 5.29
N PRO A 128 -10.80 -3.84 5.31
CA PRO A 128 -11.84 -3.19 4.52
C PRO A 128 -11.64 -3.34 3.01
N ALA A 129 -10.39 -3.56 2.57
CA ALA A 129 -10.06 -3.83 1.18
C ALA A 129 -10.33 -5.29 0.77
N GLY A 130 -10.87 -6.12 1.68
CA GLY A 130 -10.84 -7.57 1.57
C GLY A 130 -9.49 -8.15 2.03
N PRO A 131 -9.35 -9.48 2.06
CA PRO A 131 -8.15 -10.13 2.57
C PRO A 131 -6.92 -9.84 1.70
N VAL A 132 -5.75 -9.72 2.32
CA VAL A 132 -4.47 -9.48 1.63
C VAL A 132 -3.34 -10.30 2.25
N PRO A 133 -2.51 -10.99 1.45
CA PRO A 133 -1.39 -11.74 1.99
C PRO A 133 -0.29 -10.79 2.48
N VAL A 134 0.22 -11.05 3.69
CA VAL A 134 1.28 -10.27 4.32
C VAL A 134 2.46 -11.17 4.66
N LEU A 135 3.64 -10.79 4.15
CA LEU A 135 4.91 -11.45 4.43
C LEU A 135 5.75 -10.55 5.34
N VAL A 136 5.92 -10.96 6.59
CA VAL A 136 6.81 -10.29 7.55
C VAL A 136 8.21 -10.90 7.47
N VAL A 137 9.21 -10.03 7.38
CA VAL A 137 10.63 -10.38 7.29
C VAL A 137 11.40 -9.63 8.35
N ARG A 138 11.70 -10.31 9.46
CA ARG A 138 12.38 -9.68 10.62
C ARG A 138 13.88 -9.47 10.39
N HIS A 139 14.50 -10.24 9.50
CA HIS A 139 15.91 -10.09 9.13
C HIS A 139 16.09 -9.10 7.96
N ARG A 140 16.81 -7.99 8.16
CA ARG A 140 16.93 -6.92 7.16
C ARG A 140 17.57 -7.38 5.83
N PRO A 141 18.70 -8.10 5.82
CA PRO A 141 19.26 -8.64 4.57
C PRO A 141 18.26 -9.50 3.78
N ASP A 142 17.45 -10.31 4.47
CA ASP A 142 16.45 -11.16 3.81
C ASP A 142 15.31 -10.32 3.22
N PHE A 143 14.89 -9.25 3.92
CA PHE A 143 13.92 -8.29 3.39
C PHE A 143 14.43 -7.65 2.10
N VAL A 144 15.70 -7.21 2.08
CA VAL A 144 16.33 -6.64 0.88
C VAL A 144 16.36 -7.65 -0.26
N ALA A 145 16.76 -8.89 0.01
CA ALA A 145 16.81 -9.95 -0.99
C ALA A 145 15.42 -10.27 -1.57
N LEU A 146 14.38 -10.30 -0.72
CA LEU A 146 12.99 -10.51 -1.16
C LEU A 146 12.45 -9.33 -1.98
N VAL A 147 12.75 -8.08 -1.60
CA VAL A 147 12.45 -6.91 -2.44
C VAL A 147 13.12 -7.05 -3.80
N GLN A 148 14.42 -7.33 -3.84
CA GLN A 148 15.17 -7.45 -5.10
C GLN A 148 14.60 -8.57 -5.99
N ALA A 149 14.28 -9.73 -5.42
CA ALA A 149 13.68 -10.85 -6.16
C ALA A 149 12.30 -10.46 -6.73
N LEU A 150 11.42 -9.90 -5.90
CA LEU A 150 10.01 -9.72 -6.24
C LEU A 150 9.72 -8.41 -7.02
N THR A 151 10.55 -7.38 -6.86
CA THR A 151 10.35 -6.07 -7.51
C THR A 151 11.44 -5.69 -8.50
N CYS A 152 12.66 -6.22 -8.34
CA CYS A 152 13.82 -5.86 -9.16
C CYS A 152 14.27 -6.99 -10.10
N ARG A 153 13.45 -8.03 -10.28
CA ARG A 153 13.75 -9.17 -11.18
C ARG A 153 15.07 -9.87 -10.81
N ASN A 154 15.34 -10.00 -9.52
CA ASN A 154 16.55 -10.60 -8.96
C ASN A 154 17.86 -9.84 -9.26
N GLU A 155 17.78 -8.64 -9.83
CA GLU A 155 18.95 -7.77 -9.99
C GLU A 155 19.36 -7.17 -8.63
N PRO A 156 20.66 -6.94 -8.39
CA PRO A 156 21.19 -6.42 -7.13
C PRO A 156 20.95 -4.90 -6.99
N GLU A 157 19.74 -4.44 -7.32
CA GLU A 157 19.35 -3.04 -7.24
C GLU A 157 19.36 -2.56 -5.78
N PRO A 158 19.94 -1.39 -5.47
CA PRO A 158 19.97 -0.87 -4.12
C PRO A 158 18.56 -0.68 -3.53
N VAL A 159 18.30 -1.28 -2.38
CA VAL A 159 17.07 -1.05 -1.60
C VAL A 159 17.34 0.02 -0.55
N PRO A 160 16.62 1.16 -0.55
CA PRO A 160 16.86 2.24 0.40
C PRO A 160 16.80 1.77 1.85
N ALA A 161 17.74 2.21 2.68
CA ALA A 161 17.77 1.85 4.11
C ALA A 161 16.46 2.23 4.84
N ALA A 162 15.83 3.33 4.42
CA ALA A 162 14.56 3.80 4.95
C ALA A 162 13.34 2.99 4.49
N MET A 163 13.45 2.20 3.41
CA MET A 163 12.33 1.40 2.89
C MET A 163 11.98 0.32 3.90
N GLY A 164 10.83 0.45 4.57
CA GLY A 164 10.41 -0.46 5.63
C GLY A 164 9.33 -1.46 5.22
N ALA A 165 8.64 -1.19 4.12
CA ALA A 165 7.57 -2.02 3.59
C ALA A 165 7.36 -1.72 2.10
N CYS A 166 6.64 -2.61 1.41
CA CYS A 166 6.03 -2.31 0.12
C CYS A 166 4.87 -3.26 -0.20
N LEU A 167 3.86 -2.74 -0.89
CA LEU A 167 2.92 -3.57 -1.64
C LEU A 167 3.54 -4.03 -2.96
N VAL A 168 3.94 -5.30 -3.02
CA VAL A 168 4.36 -5.94 -4.26
C VAL A 168 3.11 -6.26 -5.08
N LYS A 169 3.11 -5.90 -6.37
CA LYS A 169 1.96 -6.06 -7.27
C LYS A 169 2.39 -6.58 -8.63
N GLY A 170 1.52 -7.33 -9.28
CA GLY A 170 1.72 -7.80 -10.66
C GLY A 170 2.70 -8.96 -10.77
N ILE A 171 2.90 -9.72 -9.69
CA ILE A 171 3.79 -10.88 -9.66
C ILE A 171 3.08 -12.02 -10.39
N ALA A 172 3.71 -12.62 -11.41
CA ALA A 172 3.13 -13.79 -12.06
C ALA A 172 3.15 -15.00 -11.10
N ASP A 173 1.98 -15.49 -10.73
CA ASP A 173 1.81 -16.74 -10.00
C ASP A 173 1.61 -17.88 -10.99
N TRP A 174 2.70 -18.60 -11.26
CA TRP A 174 2.68 -19.68 -12.24
C TRP A 174 2.06 -20.97 -11.67
N GLU A 175 1.93 -21.11 -10.34
CA GLU A 175 1.15 -22.19 -9.73
C GLU A 175 -0.34 -22.00 -10.05
N ARG A 176 -0.86 -20.78 -9.92
CA ARG A 176 -2.24 -20.45 -10.30
C ARG A 176 -2.50 -20.63 -11.79
N VAL A 177 -1.55 -20.26 -12.66
CA VAL A 177 -1.66 -20.52 -14.11
C VAL A 177 -1.76 -22.02 -14.38
N ARG A 178 -0.95 -22.85 -13.70
CA ARG A 178 -1.01 -24.31 -13.81
C ARG A 178 -2.35 -24.87 -13.32
N LEU A 179 -2.85 -24.39 -12.18
CA LEU A 179 -4.15 -24.80 -11.64
C LEU A 179 -5.30 -24.41 -12.57
N TYR A 180 -5.25 -23.21 -13.16
CA TYR A 180 -6.22 -22.79 -14.17
C TYR A 180 -6.21 -23.72 -15.39
N ARG A 181 -5.03 -24.04 -15.94
CA ARG A 181 -4.89 -24.95 -17.08
C ARG A 181 -5.51 -26.31 -16.78
N GLN A 182 -5.19 -26.88 -15.61
CA GLN A 182 -5.73 -28.18 -15.19
C GLN A 182 -7.26 -28.17 -15.12
N GLU A 183 -7.84 -27.13 -14.52
CA GLU A 183 -9.29 -27.00 -14.40
C GLU A 183 -9.97 -26.74 -15.75
N TRP A 184 -9.32 -25.99 -16.64
CA TRP A 184 -9.80 -25.75 -18.00
C TRP A 184 -9.78 -27.03 -18.84
N GLU A 185 -8.68 -27.78 -18.83
CA GLU A 185 -8.57 -29.08 -19.52
C GLU A 185 -9.61 -30.09 -18.99
N ARG A 186 -9.82 -30.11 -17.66
CA ARG A 186 -10.86 -30.95 -17.04
C ARG A 186 -12.26 -30.59 -17.54
N ARG A 187 -12.59 -29.30 -17.67
CA ARG A 187 -13.89 -28.85 -18.21
C ARG A 187 -14.07 -29.18 -19.69
N ARG A 188 -12.98 -29.19 -20.46
CA ARG A 188 -12.99 -29.61 -21.88
C ARG A 188 -13.10 -31.13 -22.06
N GLY A 189 -12.68 -31.90 -21.06
CA GLY A 189 -12.72 -33.37 -21.08
C GLY A 189 -11.55 -34.03 -21.82
N HIS A 190 -10.55 -33.26 -22.25
CA HIS A 190 -9.32 -33.78 -22.86
C HIS A 190 -8.13 -32.84 -22.62
N PRO A 191 -6.89 -33.35 -22.60
CA PRO A 191 -5.69 -32.50 -22.53
C PRO A 191 -5.62 -31.53 -23.72
N ALA A 192 -5.18 -30.31 -23.47
CA ALA A 192 -5.03 -29.31 -24.51
C ALA A 192 -3.70 -29.48 -25.24
N SER A 193 -3.71 -29.29 -26.56
CA SER A 193 -2.45 -29.05 -27.29
C SER A 193 -1.87 -27.69 -26.90
N GLU A 194 -0.56 -27.51 -27.10
CA GLU A 194 0.11 -26.23 -26.80
C GLU A 194 -0.47 -25.05 -27.60
N ALA A 195 -0.97 -25.30 -28.82
CA ALA A 195 -1.63 -24.27 -29.62
C ALA A 195 -2.97 -23.82 -29.02
N GLU A 196 -3.76 -24.76 -28.50
CA GLU A 196 -5.02 -24.45 -27.81
C GLU A 196 -4.77 -23.73 -26.48
N TRP A 197 -3.74 -24.17 -25.73
CA TRP A 197 -3.35 -23.50 -24.50
C TRP A 197 -2.88 -22.06 -24.76
N ALA A 198 -2.07 -21.84 -25.80
CA ALA A 198 -1.65 -20.50 -26.19
C ALA A 198 -2.84 -19.60 -26.58
N ALA A 199 -3.86 -20.17 -27.24
CA ALA A 199 -5.09 -19.45 -27.58
C ALA A 199 -5.91 -19.08 -26.33
N GLU A 200 -6.09 -20.00 -25.39
CA GLU A 200 -6.77 -19.76 -24.11
C GLU A 200 -6.03 -18.72 -23.26
N MET A 201 -4.71 -18.84 -23.14
CA MET A 201 -3.88 -17.86 -22.45
C MET A 201 -4.08 -16.45 -23.01
N LYS A 202 -4.11 -16.31 -24.34
CA LYS A 202 -4.30 -15.02 -25.00
C LYS A 202 -5.72 -14.46 -24.83
N ALA A 203 -6.74 -15.31 -24.99
CA ALA A 203 -8.13 -14.87 -25.04
C ALA A 203 -8.74 -14.70 -23.64
N ALA A 204 -8.41 -15.59 -22.70
CA ALA A 204 -9.08 -15.70 -21.42
C ALA A 204 -8.22 -15.20 -20.25
N LEU A 205 -6.92 -15.54 -20.21
CA LEU A 205 -6.08 -15.26 -19.03
C LEU A 205 -5.37 -13.89 -19.11
N ALA A 206 -4.72 -13.59 -20.23
CA ALA A 206 -3.98 -12.35 -20.44
C ALA A 206 -4.78 -11.05 -20.15
N PRO A 207 -6.07 -10.90 -20.56
CA PRO A 207 -6.83 -9.69 -20.25
C PRO A 207 -7.28 -9.59 -18.78
N ARG A 208 -7.33 -10.71 -18.05
CA ARG A 208 -7.80 -10.81 -16.66
C ARG A 208 -6.62 -11.06 -15.73
N LYS A 209 -5.83 -10.01 -15.49
CA LYS A 209 -4.58 -10.10 -14.72
C LYS A 209 -4.79 -10.68 -13.33
N GLU A 210 -5.90 -10.40 -12.67
CA GLU A 210 -6.30 -10.95 -11.39
C GLU A 210 -6.35 -12.49 -11.33
N LEU A 211 -6.42 -13.17 -12.48
CA LEU A 211 -6.42 -14.64 -12.55
C LEU A 211 -5.01 -15.26 -12.50
N TRP A 212 -3.95 -14.49 -12.70
CA TRP A 212 -2.58 -15.01 -12.78
C TRP A 212 -1.50 -14.09 -12.21
N GLN A 213 -1.86 -12.85 -11.89
CA GLN A 213 -1.02 -11.92 -11.16
C GLN A 213 -1.49 -11.79 -9.73
N ASP A 214 -0.51 -11.77 -8.85
CA ASP A 214 -0.69 -11.68 -7.43
C ASP A 214 -0.11 -10.38 -6.88
N ARG A 215 -0.52 -10.09 -5.66
CA ARG A 215 -0.05 -8.96 -4.87
C ARG A 215 0.10 -9.42 -3.43
N LEU A 216 1.09 -8.87 -2.74
CA LEU A 216 1.32 -9.13 -1.32
C LEU A 216 1.99 -7.93 -0.66
N ILE A 217 1.72 -7.75 0.63
CA ILE A 217 2.40 -6.74 1.44
C ILE A 217 3.67 -7.38 2.01
N LEU A 218 4.81 -6.76 1.78
CA LEU A 218 6.10 -7.18 2.33
C LEU A 218 6.50 -6.21 3.45
N LEU A 219 6.72 -6.71 4.67
CA LEU A 219 7.02 -5.89 5.84
C LEU A 219 8.39 -6.22 6.43
N SER A 220 9.18 -5.20 6.76
CA SER A 220 10.40 -5.37 7.56
C SER A 220 10.15 -5.21 9.06
N GLY A 221 10.93 -5.91 9.89
CA GLY A 221 10.85 -5.83 11.36
C GLY A 221 11.61 -4.67 12.02
N GLY A 222 12.09 -3.68 11.26
CA GLY A 222 12.87 -2.55 11.78
C GLY A 222 12.02 -1.44 12.45
N PRO A 223 12.63 -0.41 13.06
CA PRO A 223 11.89 0.74 13.59
C PRO A 223 11.19 1.54 12.48
N TYR A 224 9.98 2.03 12.71
CA TYR A 224 9.21 2.80 11.72
C TYR A 224 9.80 4.21 11.52
N SER A 225 9.87 4.64 10.25
CA SER A 225 10.44 5.94 9.83
C SER A 225 11.80 6.29 10.47
N ALA A 226 12.64 5.27 10.73
CA ALA A 226 13.94 5.41 11.41
C ALA A 226 13.88 6.15 12.77
N VAL A 227 12.71 6.18 13.43
CA VAL A 227 12.55 6.75 14.77
C VAL A 227 13.08 5.77 15.80
N GLY A 228 13.89 6.23 16.74
CA GLY A 228 14.42 5.38 17.82
C GLY A 228 13.39 5.13 18.92
N ALA A 229 13.46 3.99 19.62
CA ALA A 229 12.52 3.68 20.71
C ALA A 229 12.57 4.72 21.86
N VAL A 230 13.74 5.34 22.07
CA VAL A 230 13.91 6.44 23.04
C VAL A 230 13.02 7.65 22.76
N GLU A 231 12.66 7.88 21.49
CA GLU A 231 11.79 8.99 21.10
C GLU A 231 10.30 8.69 21.35
N THR A 232 9.94 7.43 21.59
CA THR A 232 8.53 6.98 21.72
C THR A 232 8.13 6.61 23.15
N ASN A 233 9.06 6.68 24.12
CA ASN A 233 8.89 6.19 25.49
C ASN A 233 8.53 4.70 25.59
N LEU A 234 8.89 3.90 24.58
CA LEU A 234 8.71 2.46 24.56
C LEU A 234 10.05 1.74 24.72
N THR A 235 9.99 0.47 25.09
CA THR A 235 11.16 -0.41 24.99
C THR A 235 11.50 -0.67 23.51
N GLU A 236 12.74 -1.06 23.22
CA GLU A 236 13.16 -1.45 21.87
C GLU A 236 12.25 -2.53 21.27
N SER A 237 11.88 -3.54 22.05
CA SER A 237 10.96 -4.58 21.60
C SER A 237 9.54 -4.05 21.39
N GLY A 238 9.03 -3.22 22.32
CA GLY A 238 7.71 -2.61 22.20
C GLY A 238 7.59 -1.72 20.97
N TRP A 239 8.63 -0.93 20.69
CA TRP A 239 8.65 -0.07 19.51
C TRP A 239 8.75 -0.87 18.20
N ARG A 240 9.48 -2.01 18.18
CA ARG A 240 9.51 -2.88 16.99
C ARG A 240 8.15 -3.48 16.66
N GLU A 241 7.43 -3.97 17.67
CA GLU A 241 6.08 -4.52 17.46
C GLU A 241 5.09 -3.42 17.05
N ALA A 242 5.13 -2.26 17.70
CA ALA A 242 4.34 -1.10 17.27
C ALA A 242 4.68 -0.66 15.85
N SER A 243 5.98 -0.65 15.49
CA SER A 243 6.45 -0.31 14.14
C SER A 243 5.94 -1.30 13.09
N LEU A 244 5.80 -2.58 13.42
CA LEU A 244 5.24 -3.59 12.52
C LEU A 244 3.73 -3.37 12.34
N ALA A 245 3.01 -3.11 13.43
CA ALA A 245 1.57 -2.78 13.39
C ALA A 245 1.30 -1.51 12.56
N ILE A 246 2.09 -0.45 12.76
CA ILE A 246 2.03 0.78 11.96
C ILE A 246 2.21 0.46 10.48
N ARG A 247 3.28 -0.26 10.10
CA ARG A 247 3.53 -0.60 8.69
C ARG A 247 2.43 -1.44 8.07
N ARG A 248 1.93 -2.44 8.79
CA ARG A 248 0.87 -3.32 8.33
C ARG A 248 -0.38 -2.50 7.98
N ALA A 249 -0.82 -1.64 8.89
CA ALA A 249 -1.96 -0.77 8.69
C ALA A 249 -1.72 0.31 7.62
N HIS A 250 -0.51 0.87 7.55
CA HIS A 250 -0.09 1.83 6.53
C HIS A 250 -0.17 1.22 5.11
N GLU A 251 0.40 0.04 4.89
CA GLU A 251 0.32 -0.64 3.60
C GLU A 251 -1.10 -1.14 3.28
N SER A 252 -1.87 -1.54 4.31
CA SER A 252 -3.29 -1.88 4.14
C SER A 252 -4.13 -0.67 3.68
N PHE A 253 -3.80 0.56 4.10
CA PHE A 253 -4.40 1.78 3.57
C PHE A 253 -4.06 1.97 2.08
N HIS A 254 -2.79 1.79 1.69
CA HIS A 254 -2.41 1.84 0.27
C HIS A 254 -3.08 0.73 -0.55
N TYR A 255 -3.27 -0.45 0.03
CA TYR A 255 -4.01 -1.51 -0.62
C TYR A 255 -5.50 -1.16 -0.79
N LEU A 256 -6.13 -0.54 0.21
CA LEU A 256 -7.51 -0.04 0.10
C LEU A 256 -7.63 1.02 -1.01
N THR A 257 -6.74 2.02 -1.05
CA THR A 257 -6.80 3.07 -2.08
C THR A 257 -6.50 2.53 -3.47
N LEU A 258 -5.63 1.53 -3.60
CA LEU A 258 -5.42 0.79 -4.85
C LEU A 258 -6.70 0.09 -5.31
N ARG A 259 -7.43 -0.57 -4.40
CA ARG A 259 -8.66 -1.31 -4.73
C ARG A 259 -9.82 -0.37 -5.08
N LEU A 260 -9.90 0.81 -4.45
CA LEU A 260 -10.95 1.79 -4.69
C LEU A 260 -10.70 2.66 -5.92
N THR A 261 -9.45 3.05 -6.19
CA THR A 261 -9.13 4.04 -7.23
C THR A 261 -8.30 3.48 -8.38
N GLY A 262 -7.79 2.25 -8.26
CA GLY A 262 -6.93 1.61 -9.25
C GLY A 262 -5.46 2.05 -9.19
N ALA A 263 -5.08 2.95 -8.28
CA ALA A 263 -3.71 3.46 -8.14
C ALA A 263 -3.28 3.63 -6.68
N ILE A 264 -1.95 3.57 -6.48
CA ILE A 264 -1.27 4.02 -5.25
C ILE A 264 -0.48 5.26 -5.62
N ARG A 265 -0.54 6.30 -4.79
CA ARG A 265 0.21 7.53 -5.00
C ARG A 265 1.30 7.67 -3.95
N SER A 266 2.46 8.15 -4.38
CA SER A 266 3.50 8.65 -3.48
C SER A 266 3.22 10.14 -3.25
N HIS A 267 2.27 10.45 -2.38
CA HIS A 267 1.73 11.79 -2.18
C HIS A 267 1.47 12.05 -0.68
N LEU A 268 1.68 13.28 -0.21
CA LEU A 268 1.66 13.57 1.24
C LEU A 268 0.29 13.33 1.90
N LEU A 269 -0.82 13.51 1.17
CA LEU A 269 -2.15 13.14 1.68
C LEU A 269 -2.21 11.63 2.03
N ASP A 270 -1.80 10.79 1.08
CA ASP A 270 -1.83 9.34 1.23
C ASP A 270 -0.95 8.91 2.40
N GLU A 271 0.25 9.48 2.50
CA GLU A 271 1.23 9.15 3.54
C GLU A 271 0.78 9.61 4.93
N LEU A 272 0.18 10.80 5.04
CA LEU A 272 -0.41 11.29 6.29
C LEU A 272 -1.56 10.39 6.75
N LEU A 273 -2.45 9.98 5.84
CA LEU A 273 -3.58 9.10 6.17
C LEU A 273 -3.14 7.65 6.46
N ALA A 274 -2.11 7.18 5.78
CA ALA A 274 -1.51 5.88 6.05
C ALA A 274 -0.82 5.85 7.42
N ASP A 275 -0.09 6.92 7.80
CA ASP A 275 0.46 7.10 9.15
C ASP A 275 -0.64 7.21 10.20
N PHE A 276 -1.69 7.98 9.91
CA PHE A 276 -2.86 8.12 10.79
C PHE A 276 -3.49 6.76 11.08
N THR A 277 -3.72 5.96 10.04
CA THR A 277 -4.23 4.58 10.15
C THR A 277 -3.28 3.71 10.97
N GLY A 278 -1.97 3.81 10.71
CA GLY A 278 -0.94 3.05 11.41
C GLY A 278 -0.84 3.38 12.90
N LEU A 279 -0.89 4.66 13.26
CA LEU A 279 -0.85 5.12 14.65
C LEU A 279 -2.08 4.65 15.43
N PHE A 280 -3.28 4.78 14.84
CA PHE A 280 -4.49 4.25 15.44
C PHE A 280 -4.41 2.73 15.64
N ALA A 281 -3.94 1.98 14.64
CA ALA A 281 -3.82 0.52 14.76
C ALA A 281 -2.81 0.09 15.84
N ALA A 282 -1.69 0.81 15.99
CA ALA A 282 -0.66 0.45 16.94
C ALA A 282 -0.96 0.91 18.37
N PHE A 283 -1.67 2.03 18.55
CA PHE A 283 -1.81 2.69 19.85
C PHE A 283 -3.26 2.92 20.30
N GLY A 284 -4.25 2.61 19.46
CA GLY A 284 -5.67 2.93 19.69
C GLY A 284 -5.98 4.43 19.66
N ARG A 285 -5.00 5.27 19.33
CA ARG A 285 -5.12 6.72 19.27
C ARG A 285 -4.14 7.30 18.26
N TYR A 286 -4.47 8.47 17.73
CA TYR A 286 -3.56 9.24 16.91
C TYR A 286 -2.69 10.17 17.76
N ASP A 287 -1.40 10.22 17.41
CA ASP A 287 -0.42 11.16 17.97
C ASP A 287 0.09 12.06 16.84
N PRO A 288 -0.31 13.35 16.82
CA PRO A 288 0.11 14.27 15.75
C PRO A 288 1.62 14.54 15.79
N TRP A 289 2.27 14.48 16.95
CA TRP A 289 3.71 14.69 17.04
C TRP A 289 4.45 13.54 16.36
N LEU A 290 4.05 12.28 16.59
CA LEU A 290 4.63 11.13 15.90
C LEU A 290 4.40 11.19 14.39
N ALA A 291 3.20 11.53 13.93
CA ALA A 291 2.91 11.68 12.51
C ALA A 291 3.82 12.72 11.84
N LEU A 292 3.96 13.91 12.45
CA LEU A 292 4.89 14.94 11.98
C LEU A 292 6.34 14.44 12.01
N ARG A 293 6.74 13.75 13.08
CA ARG A 293 8.09 13.18 13.23
C ARG A 293 8.39 12.15 12.14
N PHE A 294 7.41 11.36 11.71
CA PHE A 294 7.60 10.38 10.64
C PHE A 294 7.71 11.03 9.26
N LEU A 295 7.03 12.15 9.03
CA LEU A 295 7.14 12.93 7.78
C LEU A 295 8.39 13.83 7.76
N GLY A 296 8.99 14.08 8.92
CA GLY A 296 10.14 14.97 9.09
C GLY A 296 9.77 16.45 9.28
N LEU A 297 8.58 16.68 9.85
CA LEU A 297 7.94 17.98 10.06
C LEU A 297 7.83 18.38 11.53
N ASP A 298 8.42 17.61 12.45
CA ASP A 298 8.39 17.86 13.90
C ASP A 298 9.12 19.14 14.34
N ARG A 299 9.92 19.75 13.45
CA ARG A 299 10.75 20.94 13.73
C ARG A 299 10.44 22.13 12.86
N LEU A 300 9.24 22.18 12.27
CA LEU A 300 8.84 23.30 11.41
C LEU A 300 9.17 24.66 12.07
N PRO A 301 9.74 25.61 11.30
CA PRO A 301 9.89 25.60 9.83
C PRO A 301 11.10 24.81 9.30
N GLU A 302 11.94 24.18 10.14
CA GLU A 302 13.06 23.35 9.70
C GLU A 302 12.54 21.99 9.19
N LEU A 303 12.78 21.71 7.90
CA LEU A 303 12.51 20.39 7.31
C LEU A 303 13.71 19.48 7.53
N ARG A 304 13.47 18.28 8.08
CA ARG A 304 14.52 17.28 8.23
C ARG A 304 15.03 16.81 6.85
N PRO A 305 16.35 16.87 6.56
CA PRO A 305 16.89 16.39 5.29
C PRO A 305 16.56 14.92 4.99
N GLU A 306 16.52 14.10 6.04
CA GLU A 306 16.16 12.68 6.00
C GLU A 306 14.66 12.40 6.13
N GLY A 307 13.84 13.45 6.27
CA GLY A 307 12.39 13.36 6.41
C GLY A 307 11.72 12.84 5.13
N ARG A 308 10.65 12.06 5.29
CA ARG A 308 9.93 11.51 4.13
C ARG A 308 9.31 12.57 3.23
N ILE A 309 9.06 13.79 3.72
CA ILE A 309 8.63 14.91 2.87
C ILE A 309 9.58 15.17 1.69
N ALA A 310 10.89 14.95 1.86
CA ALA A 310 11.87 15.10 0.79
C ALA A 310 11.69 14.06 -0.33
N VAL A 311 11.08 12.90 -0.03
CA VAL A 311 10.74 11.85 -1.01
C VAL A 311 9.46 12.23 -1.77
N TYR A 312 8.50 12.84 -1.08
CA TYR A 312 7.16 13.14 -1.63
C TYR A 312 7.01 14.54 -2.23
N ARG A 313 8.11 15.32 -2.28
CA ARG A 313 8.15 16.65 -2.91
C ARG A 313 7.76 16.65 -4.39
N ALA A 314 7.81 15.50 -5.07
CA ALA A 314 7.64 15.41 -6.53
C ALA A 314 8.52 16.44 -7.28
N SER A 315 7.96 17.25 -8.17
CA SER A 315 8.65 18.33 -8.88
C SER A 315 8.63 19.67 -8.14
N LEU A 316 8.16 19.71 -6.88
CA LEU A 316 7.92 20.97 -6.18
C LEU A 316 9.21 21.79 -5.98
N GLY A 317 9.09 23.09 -6.23
CA GLY A 317 10.06 24.10 -5.82
C GLY A 317 10.20 24.17 -4.29
N ALA A 318 11.33 24.71 -3.81
CA ALA A 318 11.62 24.78 -2.38
C ALA A 318 10.58 25.60 -1.59
N GLU A 319 10.11 26.71 -2.16
CA GLU A 319 9.11 27.57 -1.53
C GLU A 319 7.74 26.91 -1.46
N ALA A 320 7.30 26.27 -2.56
CA ALA A 320 6.08 25.46 -2.58
C ALA A 320 6.15 24.32 -1.55
N LEU A 321 7.31 23.67 -1.42
CA LEU A 321 7.50 22.59 -0.44
C LEU A 321 7.34 23.08 1.01
N THR A 322 7.82 24.28 1.34
CA THR A 322 7.64 24.89 2.67
C THR A 322 6.16 25.16 2.97
N LEU A 323 5.43 25.73 2.01
CA LEU A 323 3.99 25.99 2.18
C LEU A 323 3.17 24.70 2.29
N LEU A 324 3.52 23.68 1.50
CA LEU A 324 2.93 22.36 1.60
C LEU A 324 3.23 21.71 2.95
N ALA A 325 4.45 21.89 3.48
CA ALA A 325 4.82 21.37 4.79
C ALA A 325 3.98 21.99 5.92
N GLU A 326 3.74 23.30 5.86
CA GLU A 326 2.84 23.99 6.81
C GLU A 326 1.40 23.49 6.68
N LEU A 327 0.90 23.34 5.45
CA LEU A 327 -0.44 22.81 5.19
C LEU A 327 -0.61 21.39 5.76
N VAL A 328 0.34 20.50 5.50
CA VAL A 328 0.35 19.13 6.03
C VAL A 328 0.45 19.13 7.55
N ALA A 329 1.23 20.05 8.13
CA ALA A 329 1.33 20.13 9.58
C ALA A 329 0.05 20.64 10.25
N ARG A 330 -0.65 21.60 9.62
CA ARG A 330 -1.99 22.02 10.02
C ARG A 330 -2.97 20.85 9.95
N ALA A 331 -2.99 20.12 8.83
CA ALA A 331 -3.82 18.93 8.66
C ALA A 331 -3.54 17.85 9.73
N ALA A 332 -2.27 17.53 9.98
CA ALA A 332 -1.88 16.56 11.01
C ALA A 332 -2.36 16.98 12.41
N ARG A 333 -2.25 18.27 12.78
CA ARG A 333 -2.73 18.76 14.07
C ARG A 333 -4.26 18.70 14.17
N ASN A 334 -4.97 19.08 13.11
CA ASN A 334 -6.43 19.08 13.07
C ASN A 334 -7.01 17.66 13.19
N LEU A 335 -6.36 16.66 12.58
CA LEU A 335 -6.74 15.25 12.71
C LEU A 335 -6.78 14.77 14.17
N ALA A 336 -5.95 15.33 15.06
CA ALA A 336 -5.97 14.99 16.49
C ALA A 336 -7.22 15.49 17.22
N GLY A 337 -7.95 16.45 16.64
CA GLY A 337 -9.22 16.96 17.17
C GLY A 337 -10.44 16.12 16.79
N LEU A 338 -10.29 15.11 15.93
CA LEU A 338 -11.38 14.22 15.55
C LEU A 338 -11.55 13.13 16.62
N ASP A 339 -12.76 13.05 17.18
CA ASP A 339 -13.14 11.92 18.00
C ASP A 339 -13.65 10.78 17.10
N LEU A 340 -12.81 9.77 16.91
CA LEU A 340 -13.14 8.57 16.14
C LEU A 340 -13.38 7.36 17.04
N SER A 341 -13.53 7.57 18.36
CA SER A 341 -13.68 6.49 19.34
C SER A 341 -15.07 5.86 19.39
N GLU A 342 -16.07 6.44 18.70
CA GLU A 342 -17.48 5.99 18.78
C GLU A 342 -17.87 4.82 17.84
N GLY A 343 -16.95 4.24 17.08
CA GLY A 343 -17.22 3.11 16.18
C GLY A 343 -16.96 1.74 16.81
N GLY A 344 -17.89 1.24 17.63
CA GLY A 344 -17.72 0.02 18.42
C GLY A 344 -17.24 -1.26 17.70
N ALA A 345 -16.44 -2.02 18.46
CA ALA A 345 -16.09 -3.44 18.34
C ALA A 345 -14.82 -3.88 17.56
N ASP A 346 -13.74 -3.08 17.57
CA ASP A 346 -12.35 -3.55 17.74
C ASP A 346 -11.42 -2.32 17.92
N PRO A 347 -10.72 -2.12 19.05
CA PRO A 347 -9.86 -0.95 19.28
C PRO A 347 -8.62 -0.86 18.36
N ILE A 348 -8.44 -1.78 17.39
CA ILE A 348 -7.19 -1.95 16.62
C ILE A 348 -7.36 -1.62 15.11
N ALA A 349 -8.56 -1.28 14.62
CA ALA A 349 -8.70 -0.82 13.23
C ALA A 349 -9.71 0.33 13.13
N LEU A 350 -9.25 1.50 12.69
CA LEU A 350 -10.17 2.58 12.36
C LEU A 350 -11.12 2.10 11.24
N PRO A 351 -12.45 2.27 11.37
CA PRO A 351 -13.37 1.86 10.32
C PRO A 351 -13.03 2.55 8.99
N ALA A 352 -13.19 1.84 7.88
CA ALA A 352 -12.74 2.35 6.59
C ALA A 352 -13.56 3.51 6.04
N ARG A 353 -14.83 3.67 6.43
CA ARG A 353 -15.65 4.80 6.00
C ARG A 353 -15.10 6.14 6.49
N PRO A 354 -14.76 6.31 7.78
CA PRO A 354 -13.94 7.43 8.27
C PRO A 354 -12.69 7.70 7.42
N LEU A 355 -11.90 6.67 7.09
CA LEU A 355 -10.69 6.85 6.27
C LEU A 355 -11.01 7.36 4.86
N ILE A 356 -12.05 6.82 4.22
CA ILE A 356 -12.51 7.29 2.91
C ILE A 356 -12.99 8.74 3.00
N ALA A 357 -13.73 9.11 4.05
CA ALA A 357 -14.18 10.48 4.26
C ALA A 357 -12.99 11.46 4.36
N LEU A 358 -11.97 11.12 5.16
CA LEU A 358 -10.74 11.93 5.26
C LEU A 358 -9.99 12.03 3.92
N ALA A 359 -9.94 10.94 3.15
CA ALA A 359 -9.35 10.95 1.81
C ALA A 359 -10.13 11.84 0.84
N VAL A 360 -11.47 11.79 0.87
CA VAL A 360 -12.37 12.63 0.05
C VAL A 360 -12.20 14.12 0.37
N LEU A 361 -12.03 14.48 1.64
CA LEU A 361 -11.77 15.87 2.04
C LEU A 361 -10.43 16.40 1.50
N GLY A 362 -9.41 15.54 1.42
CA GLY A 362 -8.08 15.92 0.95
C GLY A 362 -7.38 16.90 1.90
N LEU A 363 -6.16 17.33 1.55
CA LEU A 363 -5.36 18.18 2.44
C LEU A 363 -6.01 19.54 2.73
N GLU A 364 -6.82 20.07 1.81
CA GLU A 364 -7.61 21.29 2.05
C GLU A 364 -8.58 21.11 3.21
N GLY A 365 -9.50 20.14 3.11
CA GLY A 365 -10.49 19.89 4.16
C GLY A 365 -9.85 19.47 5.48
N LEU A 366 -8.75 18.71 5.44
CA LEU A 366 -8.03 18.29 6.65
C LEU A 366 -7.35 19.48 7.36
N ALA A 367 -6.83 20.45 6.61
CA ALA A 367 -6.20 21.64 7.19
C ALA A 367 -7.20 22.73 7.61
N SER A 368 -8.46 22.61 7.23
CA SER A 368 -9.50 23.60 7.59
C SER A 368 -9.89 23.53 9.07
N ASP A 369 -10.25 24.68 9.64
CA ASP A 369 -10.72 24.79 11.04
C ASP A 369 -12.12 24.17 11.24
N ASP A 370 -12.88 23.97 10.16
CA ASP A 370 -14.20 23.33 10.16
C ASP A 370 -14.15 21.81 9.94
N LEU A 371 -12.96 21.19 10.01
CA LEU A 371 -12.74 19.75 9.80
C LEU A 371 -13.79 18.87 10.52
N PRO A 372 -14.10 19.05 11.82
CA PRO A 372 -15.09 18.17 12.48
C PRO A 372 -16.47 18.19 11.81
N MET A 373 -16.92 19.37 11.36
CA MET A 373 -18.21 19.51 10.70
C MET A 373 -18.20 18.93 9.28
N THR A 374 -17.17 19.24 8.50
CA THR A 374 -17.06 18.76 7.11
C THR A 374 -16.84 17.26 7.08
N PHE A 375 -16.02 16.71 7.98
CA PHE A 375 -15.85 15.27 8.17
C PHE A 375 -17.18 14.58 8.49
N ALA A 376 -17.95 15.07 9.47
CA ALA A 376 -19.24 14.48 9.82
C ALA A 376 -20.22 14.49 8.63
N ALA A 377 -20.29 15.60 7.88
CA ALA A 377 -21.15 15.72 6.70
C ALA A 377 -20.72 14.77 5.56
N THR A 378 -19.42 14.67 5.29
CA THR A 378 -18.86 13.74 4.29
C THR A 378 -19.11 12.29 4.69
N LEU A 379 -18.89 11.94 5.96
CA LEU A 379 -19.15 10.59 6.46
C LEU A 379 -20.63 10.22 6.34
N ALA A 380 -21.54 11.10 6.76
CA ALA A 380 -22.98 10.88 6.63
C ALA A 380 -23.41 10.69 5.16
N THR A 381 -22.78 11.41 4.23
CA THR A 381 -23.03 11.25 2.79
C THR A 381 -22.59 9.86 2.31
N LEU A 382 -21.38 9.41 2.67
CA LEU A 382 -20.88 8.08 2.33
C LEU A 382 -21.73 6.96 2.94
N GLU A 383 -22.22 7.15 4.16
CA GLU A 383 -23.10 6.18 4.84
C GLU A 383 -24.47 6.08 4.17
N ALA A 384 -25.07 7.22 3.78
CA ALA A 384 -26.34 7.23 3.05
C ALA A 384 -26.22 6.47 1.71
N ARG A 385 -25.10 6.63 1.00
CA ARG A 385 -24.83 5.95 -0.29
C ARG A 385 -24.59 4.44 -0.14
N ALA A 386 -24.07 3.98 0.99
CA ALA A 386 -23.83 2.55 1.21
C ALA A 386 -25.13 1.72 1.24
N GLY A 387 -26.29 2.35 1.47
CA GLY A 387 -27.60 1.71 1.39
C GLY A 387 -28.22 1.67 -0.01
N GLU A 388 -27.61 2.33 -0.99
CA GLU A 388 -28.10 2.36 -2.38
C GLU A 388 -27.54 1.16 -3.15
N PRO A 389 -28.32 0.52 -4.05
CA PRO A 389 -27.79 -0.48 -4.95
C PRO A 389 -26.70 0.16 -5.84
N ALA A 390 -25.56 -0.52 -5.98
CA ALA A 390 -24.49 -0.05 -6.86
C ALA A 390 -25.06 0.21 -8.27
N SER A 391 -24.90 1.44 -8.77
CA SER A 391 -25.29 1.76 -10.15
C SER A 391 -24.50 0.85 -11.10
N PRO A 392 -25.17 0.28 -12.13
CA PRO A 392 -24.61 -0.77 -12.99
C PRO A 392 -23.38 -0.35 -13.79
#